data_AF-A0A7K8WHG0-F1
#
_entry.id   AF-A0A7K8WHG0-F1
#
_cell.length_a   1.000
_cell.length_b   1.000
_cell.length_c   1.000
_cell.angle_alpha   90.00
_cell.angle_beta   90.00
_cell.angle_gamma   90.00
#
_symmetry.space_group_name_H-M   'P 1'
#
loop_
_entity.id
_entity.type
_entity.pdbx_description
1 polymer ?
#
loop_
_entity_poly.entity_id
_entity_poly.type
_entity_poly.pdbx_seq_one_letter_code
_entity_poly.pdbx_strand_id
1 'polypeptide(L)'
;DAKAWERLWAQSRLVLHTEGQLLTCSLSAPCDLPAKLVPCWQPVPSGPCQPLPGVQQPTVGQGPQAFGRLRPHPNLCVQMWSGGQIQLTQCLRNRECYWGVLPGHPDDLLLLERGGNASLCAVERGVCTPLASFTRTGTGYAGLLEQDLQRDVVAGQCWQIWHPENSTGVTLWACPVHKYLRARWALVWMAVLLGAACLLLLLLLKKENMKGWLKFLRAGYGSEGE
;
A
#
# COMPACT_ATOMS: atom_id res chain seq x y z
N ASP A 1 19.78 19.02 -31.16
CA ASP A 1 18.62 18.67 -32.01
C ASP A 1 17.58 17.96 -31.15
N ALA A 2 16.39 18.53 -30.98
CA ALA A 2 15.35 18.00 -30.07
C ALA A 2 14.71 16.69 -30.58
N LYS A 3 14.49 16.59 -31.90
CA LYS A 3 13.89 15.41 -32.53
C LYS A 3 14.79 14.17 -32.40
N ALA A 4 16.10 14.37 -32.39
CA ALA A 4 17.06 13.30 -32.15
C ALA A 4 16.91 12.71 -30.74
N TRP A 5 16.76 13.56 -29.72
CA TRP A 5 16.53 13.14 -28.33
C TRP A 5 15.19 12.42 -28.16
N GLU A 6 14.10 12.91 -28.78
CA GLU A 6 12.79 12.24 -28.74
C GLU A 6 12.87 10.81 -29.30
N ARG A 7 13.53 10.63 -30.45
CA ARG A 7 13.71 9.30 -31.06
C ARG A 7 14.59 8.40 -30.20
N LEU A 8 15.64 8.95 -29.62
CA LEU A 8 16.55 8.24 -28.73
C LEU A 8 15.80 7.67 -27.52
N TRP A 9 14.98 8.49 -26.85
CA TRP A 9 14.19 8.04 -25.71
C TRP A 9 13.07 7.07 -26.10
N ALA A 10 12.42 7.27 -27.25
CA ALA A 10 11.43 6.34 -27.76
C ALA A 10 11.98 4.92 -28.06
N GLN A 11 13.27 4.82 -28.37
CA GLN A 11 13.96 3.54 -28.61
C GLN A 11 14.66 3.01 -27.35
N SER A 12 14.75 3.82 -26.30
CA SER A 12 15.39 3.43 -25.05
C SER A 12 14.42 2.69 -24.14
N ARG A 13 14.89 1.66 -23.46
CA ARG A 13 14.09 0.84 -22.55
C ARG A 13 14.82 0.64 -21.23
N LEU A 14 14.09 0.89 -20.15
CA LEU A 14 14.53 0.60 -18.79
C LEU A 14 13.97 -0.76 -18.38
N VAL A 15 14.84 -1.70 -18.03
CA VAL A 15 14.43 -3.04 -17.61
C VAL A 15 14.88 -3.28 -16.18
N LEU A 16 13.95 -3.75 -15.35
CA LEU A 16 14.24 -4.19 -13.99
C LEU A 16 14.34 -5.70 -13.95
N HIS A 17 15.34 -6.18 -13.23
CA HIS A 17 15.58 -7.59 -12.98
C HIS A 17 15.62 -7.83 -11.47
N THR A 18 15.04 -8.94 -11.05
CA THR A 18 14.99 -9.36 -9.65
C THR A 18 15.63 -10.73 -9.57
N GLU A 19 16.75 -10.84 -8.88
CA GLU A 19 17.45 -12.11 -8.65
C GLU A 19 17.49 -12.35 -7.13
N GLY A 20 16.62 -13.24 -6.65
CA GLY A 20 16.39 -13.40 -5.22
C GLY A 20 15.91 -12.11 -4.55
N GLN A 21 16.72 -11.56 -3.63
CA GLN A 21 16.44 -10.29 -2.94
C GLN A 21 17.15 -9.08 -3.56
N LEU A 22 17.85 -9.25 -4.68
CA LEU A 22 18.59 -8.18 -5.33
C LEU A 22 17.76 -7.55 -6.45
N LEU A 23 17.66 -6.23 -6.43
CA LEU A 23 17.11 -5.44 -7.53
C LEU A 23 18.25 -4.92 -8.41
N THR A 24 18.23 -5.28 -9.69
CA THR A 24 19.15 -4.76 -10.70
C THR A 24 18.37 -4.09 -11.83
N CYS A 25 19.02 -3.15 -12.50
CA CYS A 25 18.44 -2.39 -13.60
C CYS A 25 19.39 -2.34 -14.77
N SER A 26 18.87 -2.60 -15.96
CA SER A 26 19.59 -2.45 -17.21
C SER A 26 18.91 -1.39 -18.07
N LEU A 27 19.73 -0.59 -18.75
CA LEU A 27 19.28 0.36 -19.75
C LEU A 27 19.69 -0.20 -21.12
N SER A 28 18.70 -0.42 -21.97
CA SER A 28 18.93 -0.64 -23.39
C SER A 28 18.70 0.67 -24.11
N ALA A 29 19.76 1.25 -24.68
CA ALA A 29 19.70 2.47 -25.46
C ALA A 29 20.63 2.37 -26.68
N PRO A 30 20.36 3.11 -27.76
CA PRO A 30 21.22 3.11 -28.96
C PRO A 30 22.57 3.78 -28.74
N CYS A 31 22.71 4.59 -27.67
CA CYS A 31 23.87 5.41 -27.38
C CYS A 31 24.07 5.50 -25.86
N ASP A 32 25.23 5.99 -25.43
CA ASP A 32 25.47 6.32 -24.03
C ASP A 32 24.74 7.58 -23.61
N LEU A 33 23.97 7.46 -22.53
CA LEU A 33 23.06 8.51 -22.07
C LEU A 33 23.54 9.05 -20.73
N PRO A 34 23.77 10.36 -20.60
CA PRO A 34 24.01 10.98 -19.30
C PRO A 34 22.69 11.00 -18.53
N ALA A 35 22.49 9.98 -17.70
CA ALA A 35 21.27 9.80 -16.93
C ALA A 35 21.56 9.36 -15.49
N LYS A 36 20.61 9.66 -14.60
CA LYS A 36 20.61 9.21 -13.20
C LYS A 36 19.46 8.24 -12.98
N LEU A 37 19.73 7.15 -12.27
CA LEU A 37 18.70 6.21 -11.85
C LEU A 37 18.24 6.57 -10.44
N VAL A 38 16.94 6.75 -10.29
CA VAL A 38 16.31 7.16 -9.02
C VAL A 38 15.24 6.14 -8.67
N PRO A 39 15.47 5.27 -7.69
CA PRO A 39 14.42 4.43 -7.12
C PRO A 39 13.31 5.29 -6.55
N CYS A 40 12.06 4.90 -6.80
CA CYS A 40 10.90 5.63 -6.33
C CYS A 40 9.79 4.67 -5.88
N TRP A 41 8.90 5.18 -5.03
CA TRP A 41 7.74 4.48 -4.50
C TRP A 41 6.46 4.95 -5.18
N GLN A 42 5.70 4.02 -5.73
CA GLN A 42 4.41 4.28 -6.36
C GLN A 42 3.28 3.55 -5.61
N PRO A 43 2.58 4.22 -4.67
CA PRO A 43 1.55 3.57 -3.87
C PRO A 43 0.27 3.24 -4.66
N VAL A 44 0.00 3.99 -5.74
CA VAL A 44 -1.21 3.84 -6.57
C VAL A 44 -0.81 3.67 -8.03
N PRO A 45 -1.44 2.77 -8.82
CA PRO A 45 -0.93 2.42 -10.14
C PRO A 45 -0.76 3.52 -11.18
N SER A 46 -1.58 4.55 -11.08
CA SER A 46 -1.53 5.73 -11.95
C SER A 46 -1.12 6.99 -11.16
N GLY A 47 -0.60 6.83 -9.95
CA GLY A 47 -0.18 7.92 -9.08
C GLY A 47 1.27 8.36 -9.35
N PRO A 48 1.67 9.53 -8.82
CA PRO A 48 3.05 10.00 -8.92
C PRO A 48 3.99 9.07 -8.15
N CYS A 49 5.11 8.70 -8.77
CA CYS A 49 6.16 7.93 -8.10
C CYS A 49 7.12 8.87 -7.38
N GLN A 50 7.33 8.63 -6.09
CA GLN A 50 8.05 9.51 -5.18
C GLN A 50 9.47 8.97 -4.95
N PRO A 51 10.54 9.73 -5.21
CA PRO A 51 11.91 9.28 -4.98
C PRO A 51 12.12 8.74 -3.56
N LEU A 52 12.84 7.63 -3.43
CA LEU A 52 13.16 7.07 -2.12
C LEU A 52 14.22 7.93 -1.41
N PRO A 53 13.93 8.42 -0.20
CA PRO A 53 14.88 9.23 0.55
C PRO A 53 16.07 8.40 1.01
N GLY A 54 17.28 8.93 0.83
CA GLY A 54 18.52 8.26 1.23
C GLY A 54 19.00 7.15 0.29
N VAL A 55 18.26 6.87 -0.80
CA VAL A 55 18.64 5.89 -1.83
C VAL A 55 18.97 6.63 -3.12
N GLN A 56 20.18 7.16 -3.22
CA GLN A 56 20.68 7.77 -4.45
C GLN A 56 21.82 6.93 -5.00
N GLN A 57 21.73 6.54 -6.28
CA GLN A 57 22.82 5.86 -6.97
C GLN A 57 23.39 6.73 -8.08
N PRO A 58 24.72 6.67 -8.29
CA PRO A 58 25.41 7.51 -9.25
C PRO A 58 25.06 7.16 -10.71
N THR A 59 25.54 8.05 -11.58
CA THR A 59 25.35 8.14 -13.03
C THR A 59 25.45 6.80 -13.76
N VAL A 60 24.54 6.59 -14.72
CA VAL A 60 24.48 5.40 -15.57
C VAL A 60 25.78 5.25 -16.37
N GLY A 61 26.42 4.08 -16.27
CA GLY A 61 27.33 3.54 -17.28
C GLY A 61 26.67 2.39 -18.05
N GLN A 62 27.27 1.94 -19.16
CA GLN A 62 26.79 0.75 -19.87
C GLN A 62 26.88 -0.49 -18.96
N GLY A 63 25.73 -1.10 -18.64
CA GLY A 63 25.66 -2.37 -17.92
C GLY A 63 24.60 -2.41 -16.82
N PRO A 64 24.35 -3.61 -16.23
CA PRO A 64 23.41 -3.77 -15.13
C PRO A 64 23.89 -3.04 -13.88
N GLN A 65 23.06 -2.14 -13.36
CA GLN A 65 23.29 -1.41 -12.12
C GLN A 65 22.53 -2.09 -10.99
N ALA A 66 23.21 -2.45 -9.91
CA ALA A 66 22.60 -3.05 -8.73
C ALA A 66 22.25 -1.99 -7.69
N PHE A 67 21.02 -2.00 -7.16
CA PHE A 67 20.56 -1.04 -6.15
C PHE A 67 21.07 -1.32 -4.73
N GLY A 68 22.24 -1.94 -4.60
CA GLY A 68 22.83 -2.34 -3.33
C GLY A 68 21.87 -3.22 -2.52
N ARG A 69 21.48 -2.74 -1.34
CA ARG A 69 20.60 -3.45 -0.39
C ARG A 69 19.10 -3.19 -0.59
N LEU A 70 18.72 -2.51 -1.68
CA LEU A 70 17.32 -2.25 -1.98
C LEU A 70 16.61 -3.55 -2.34
N ARG A 71 15.66 -3.96 -1.51
CA ARG A 71 14.91 -5.20 -1.71
C ARG A 71 13.71 -4.96 -2.64
N PRO A 72 13.39 -5.91 -3.54
CA PRO A 72 12.21 -5.85 -4.40
C PRO A 72 10.90 -5.71 -3.61
N HIS A 73 9.95 -4.97 -4.19
CA HIS A 73 8.60 -4.76 -3.64
C HIS A 73 7.65 -4.34 -4.78
N PRO A 74 6.34 -4.71 -4.76
CA PRO A 74 5.40 -4.33 -5.82
C PRO A 74 5.37 -2.83 -6.13
N ASN A 75 5.36 -1.97 -5.11
CA ASN A 75 5.32 -0.51 -5.27
C ASN A 75 6.65 0.15 -5.64
N LEU A 76 7.73 -0.63 -5.82
CA LEU A 76 9.00 -0.08 -6.27
C LEU A 76 9.03 0.12 -7.78
N CYS A 77 9.52 1.29 -8.16
CA CYS A 77 9.84 1.65 -9.52
C CYS A 77 11.22 2.29 -9.57
N VAL A 78 11.76 2.41 -10.77
CA VAL A 78 12.99 3.16 -11.05
C VAL A 78 12.68 4.19 -12.12
N GLN A 79 13.04 5.44 -11.82
CA GLN A 79 12.97 6.55 -12.76
C GLN A 79 14.35 6.84 -13.33
N MET A 80 14.37 7.14 -14.62
CA MET A 80 15.55 7.64 -15.31
C MET A 80 15.44 9.15 -15.51
N TRP A 81 16.40 9.87 -14.97
CA TRP A 81 16.45 11.33 -15.04
C TRP A 81 17.57 11.77 -15.97
N SER A 82 17.25 12.59 -16.97
CA SER A 82 18.24 13.23 -17.85
C SER A 82 17.86 14.69 -18.06
N GLY A 83 18.83 15.60 -17.95
CA GLY A 83 18.57 17.05 -18.03
C GLY A 83 17.62 17.58 -16.95
N GLY A 84 17.49 16.88 -15.81
CA GLY A 84 16.55 17.24 -14.74
C GLY A 84 15.10 16.81 -14.96
N GLN A 85 14.81 16.09 -16.05
CA GLN A 85 13.48 15.57 -16.36
C GLN A 85 13.46 14.04 -16.33
N ILE A 86 12.29 13.48 -15.97
CA ILE A 86 12.03 12.05 -16.01
C ILE A 86 11.79 11.66 -17.47
N GLN A 87 12.65 10.78 -18.00
CA GLN A 87 12.56 10.30 -19.39
C GLN A 87 11.89 8.92 -19.46
N LEU A 88 12.23 8.02 -18.52
CA LEU A 88 11.68 6.66 -18.46
C LEU A 88 11.32 6.32 -17.02
N THR A 89 10.28 5.51 -16.85
CA THR A 89 9.90 4.93 -15.55
C THR A 89 9.51 3.47 -15.75
N GLN A 90 10.09 2.58 -14.94
CA GLN A 90 9.72 1.16 -14.94
C GLN A 90 9.35 0.74 -13.51
N CYS A 91 8.17 0.13 -13.36
CA CYS A 91 7.67 -0.38 -12.09
C CYS A 91 7.68 -1.91 -12.06
N LEU A 92 7.91 -2.50 -10.89
CA LEU A 92 7.85 -3.94 -10.70
C LEU A 92 6.41 -4.48 -10.80
N ARG A 93 5.42 -3.73 -10.29
CA ARG A 93 3.99 -4.12 -10.36
C ARG A 93 3.47 -4.35 -11.79
N ASN A 94 3.99 -3.62 -12.77
CA ASN A 94 3.47 -3.64 -14.14
C ASN A 94 4.05 -4.79 -14.99
N ARG A 95 4.88 -5.67 -14.41
CA ARG A 95 5.25 -6.92 -15.08
C ARG A 95 4.11 -7.92 -14.90
N GLU A 96 3.37 -8.15 -15.97
CA GLU A 96 2.13 -8.94 -16.10
C GLU A 96 2.21 -10.42 -15.61
N CYS A 97 3.33 -10.87 -15.03
CA CYS A 97 3.53 -12.28 -14.67
C CYS A 97 4.19 -12.52 -13.29
N TYR A 98 3.99 -11.66 -12.28
CA TYR A 98 4.60 -11.87 -10.95
C TYR A 98 3.71 -11.54 -9.75
N TRP A 99 2.38 -11.73 -9.86
CA TRP A 99 1.52 -11.74 -8.67
C TRP A 99 1.85 -12.96 -7.80
N GLY A 100 2.52 -12.75 -6.67
CA GLY A 100 2.83 -13.80 -5.68
C GLY A 100 4.31 -14.16 -5.48
N VAL A 101 5.25 -13.57 -6.23
CA VAL A 101 6.70 -13.83 -6.06
C VAL A 101 7.43 -12.70 -5.34
N LEU A 102 6.92 -11.47 -5.45
CA LEU A 102 7.50 -10.33 -4.75
C LEU A 102 7.01 -10.28 -3.29
N PRO A 103 7.90 -10.00 -2.33
CA PRO A 103 7.49 -9.77 -0.95
C PRO A 103 6.73 -8.44 -0.82
N GLY A 104 5.70 -8.43 0.03
CA GLY A 104 4.85 -7.26 0.31
C GLY A 104 3.57 -7.19 -0.52
N HIS A 105 2.72 -6.21 -0.23
CA HIS A 105 1.45 -5.98 -0.92
C HIS A 105 1.42 -4.59 -1.59
N PRO A 106 0.65 -4.42 -2.68
CA PRO A 106 0.45 -3.11 -3.33
C PRO A 106 -0.13 -2.04 -2.40
N ASP A 107 -0.85 -2.44 -1.36
CA ASP A 107 -1.46 -1.53 -0.39
C ASP A 107 -0.49 -1.17 0.76
N ASP A 108 0.75 -1.65 0.74
CA ASP A 108 1.70 -1.39 1.83
C ASP A 108 2.07 0.09 1.91
N LEU A 109 2.09 0.60 3.14
CA LEU A 109 2.48 1.97 3.46
C LEU A 109 4.00 2.04 3.61
N LEU A 110 4.62 3.04 2.96
CA LEU A 110 6.05 3.31 3.11
C LEU A 110 6.29 4.09 4.41
N LEU A 111 6.95 3.45 5.36
CA LEU A 111 7.46 4.09 6.57
C LEU A 111 8.95 4.37 6.46
N LEU A 112 9.36 5.45 7.10
CA LEU A 112 10.73 5.89 7.18
C LEU A 112 11.11 6.04 8.65
N GLU A 113 12.24 5.43 8.99
CA GLU A 113 12.86 5.51 10.30
C GLU A 113 14.20 6.23 10.18
N ARG A 114 14.41 7.26 11.02
CA ARG A 114 15.67 8.00 11.07
C ARG A 114 16.52 7.52 12.26
N GLY A 115 17.78 7.17 11.99
CA GLY A 115 18.73 6.75 13.03
C GLY A 115 18.89 7.83 14.11
N GLY A 116 18.80 7.43 15.39
CA GLY A 116 19.00 8.29 16.56
C GLY A 116 17.83 8.31 17.54
N ASN A 117 16.59 8.40 17.04
CA ASN A 117 15.39 8.55 17.90
C ASN A 117 14.28 7.51 17.65
N ALA A 118 14.48 6.56 16.73
CA ALA A 118 13.47 5.56 16.32
C ALA A 118 12.09 6.19 15.95
N SER A 119 12.08 7.46 15.53
CA SER A 119 10.86 8.15 15.13
C SER A 119 10.46 7.69 13.75
N LEU A 120 9.31 7.05 13.66
CA LEU A 120 8.71 6.61 12.40
C LEU A 120 7.88 7.73 11.79
N CYS A 121 7.97 7.87 10.46
CA CYS A 121 7.07 8.72 9.68
C CYS A 121 6.54 7.96 8.47
N ALA A 122 5.32 8.29 8.07
CA ALA A 122 4.74 7.82 6.82
C ALA A 122 5.18 8.73 5.68
N VAL A 123 5.70 8.14 4.61
CA VAL A 123 6.10 8.88 3.41
C VAL A 123 4.91 8.97 2.48
N GLU A 124 4.39 10.18 2.31
CA GLU A 124 3.31 10.48 1.38
C GLU A 124 3.65 11.72 0.55
N ARG A 125 3.50 11.63 -0.77
CA ARG A 125 3.83 12.70 -1.74
C ARG A 125 5.26 13.22 -1.61
N GLY A 126 6.21 12.35 -1.23
CA GLY A 126 7.61 12.69 -1.01
C GLY A 126 7.87 13.43 0.32
N VAL A 127 6.84 13.60 1.15
CA VAL A 127 6.94 14.23 2.46
C VAL A 127 6.84 13.16 3.54
N CYS A 128 7.79 13.19 4.46
CA CYS A 128 7.78 12.37 5.67
C CYS A 128 6.88 13.03 6.71
N THR A 129 5.68 12.48 6.88
CA THR A 129 4.69 12.94 7.86
C THR A 129 4.77 12.09 9.13
N PRO A 130 4.96 12.69 10.32
CA PRO A 130 4.94 11.93 11.57
C PRO A 130 3.66 11.10 11.69
N LEU A 131 3.76 9.88 12.21
CA LEU A 131 2.61 8.95 12.29
C LEU A 131 1.41 9.59 13.02
N ALA A 132 1.65 10.29 14.14
CA ALA A 132 0.63 11.04 14.87
C ALA A 132 -0.19 12.03 14.01
N SER A 133 0.41 12.59 12.95
CA SER A 133 -0.24 13.53 12.03
C SER A 133 -0.88 12.83 10.83
N PHE A 134 -0.24 11.79 10.30
CA PHE A 134 -0.73 11.00 9.16
C PHE A 134 -2.08 10.35 9.44
N THR A 135 -2.26 9.84 10.65
CA THR A 135 -3.46 9.14 11.08
C THR A 135 -4.65 10.07 11.39
N ARG A 136 -4.44 11.40 11.37
CA ARG A 136 -5.49 12.42 11.55
C ARG A 136 -6.33 12.63 10.27
N THR A 137 -5.78 12.26 9.11
CA THR A 137 -6.43 12.35 7.79
C THR A 137 -7.22 11.09 7.41
N GLY A 138 -6.99 9.97 8.10
CA GLY A 138 -7.76 8.73 7.95
C GLY A 138 -8.97 8.71 8.91
N THR A 139 -10.12 8.29 8.42
CA THR A 139 -11.36 8.15 9.20
C THR A 139 -11.18 7.12 10.33
N GLY A 140 -10.83 7.58 11.53
CA GLY A 140 -10.96 6.83 12.78
C GLY A 140 -9.66 6.68 13.59
N TYR A 141 -9.65 7.31 14.77
CA TYR A 141 -8.69 7.22 15.87
C TYR A 141 -7.20 7.21 15.48
N ALA A 142 -6.68 8.43 15.29
CA ALA A 142 -5.32 8.71 14.88
C ALA A 142 -4.24 7.97 15.73
N GLY A 143 -4.39 7.96 17.05
CA GLY A 143 -3.34 7.41 17.95
C GLY A 143 -3.20 5.89 17.96
N LEU A 144 -4.28 5.13 17.66
CA LEU A 144 -4.24 3.66 17.71
C LEU A 144 -3.44 3.07 16.54
N LEU A 145 -3.63 3.61 15.34
CA LEU A 145 -2.93 3.13 14.14
C LEU A 145 -1.42 3.40 14.21
N GLU A 146 -1.01 4.52 14.81
CA GLU A 146 0.40 4.83 15.05
C GLU A 146 1.06 3.77 15.94
N GLN A 147 0.45 3.46 17.09
CA GLN A 147 1.00 2.49 18.03
C GLN A 147 1.02 1.07 17.45
N ASP A 148 0.01 0.72 16.65
CA ASP A 148 -0.03 -0.57 15.96
C ASP A 148 1.06 -0.70 14.90
N LEU A 149 1.29 0.34 14.08
CA LEU A 149 2.37 0.36 13.09
C LEU A 149 3.75 0.32 13.75
N GLN A 150 3.92 1.02 14.87
CA GLN A 150 5.18 0.96 15.62
C GLN A 150 5.42 -0.44 16.19
N ARG A 151 4.38 -1.08 16.75
CA ARG A 151 4.47 -2.47 17.23
C ARG A 151 4.81 -3.44 16.10
N ASP A 152 4.23 -3.25 14.92
CA ASP A 152 4.52 -4.08 13.75
C ASP A 152 5.96 -4.01 13.28
N VAL A 153 6.54 -2.80 13.23
CA VAL A 153 7.95 -2.62 12.86
C VAL A 153 8.85 -3.34 13.86
N VAL A 154 8.60 -3.16 15.17
CA VAL A 154 9.37 -3.82 16.24
C VAL A 154 9.19 -5.34 16.22
N ALA A 155 7.98 -5.82 15.90
CA ALA A 155 7.66 -7.25 15.81
C ALA A 155 8.12 -7.90 14.49
N GLY A 156 8.76 -7.16 13.58
CA GLY A 156 9.22 -7.66 12.29
C GLY A 156 8.08 -8.03 11.32
N GLN A 157 6.89 -7.47 11.52
CA GLN A 157 5.73 -7.66 10.65
C GLN A 157 5.77 -6.76 9.41
N CYS A 158 6.60 -5.70 9.43
CA CYS A 158 6.86 -4.86 8.27
C CYS A 158 8.07 -5.35 7.48
N TRP A 159 7.97 -5.26 6.15
CA TRP A 159 9.04 -5.64 5.25
C TRP A 159 10.10 -4.54 5.17
N GLN A 160 11.35 -4.85 5.50
CA GLN A 160 12.45 -3.90 5.37
C GLN A 160 12.87 -3.78 3.89
N ILE A 161 12.65 -2.62 3.28
CA ILE A 161 12.96 -2.36 1.86
C ILE A 161 14.39 -1.85 1.69
N TRP A 162 14.83 -1.00 2.62
CA TRP A 162 16.14 -0.38 2.58
C TRP A 162 16.66 -0.20 3.99
N HIS A 163 17.96 -0.43 4.17
CA HIS A 163 18.64 -0.10 5.40
C HIS A 163 20.00 0.51 5.10
N PRO A 164 20.42 1.52 5.87
CA PRO A 164 21.71 2.15 5.65
C PRO A 164 22.85 1.23 6.11
N GLU A 165 24.03 1.46 5.56
CA GLU A 165 25.25 0.76 5.98
C GLU A 165 25.80 1.30 7.29
N ASN A 166 25.59 2.60 7.54
CA ASN A 166 25.94 3.29 8.79
C ASN A 166 24.69 3.61 9.60
N SER A 167 24.77 3.52 10.92
CA SER A 167 23.68 3.73 11.88
C SER A 167 23.04 5.13 11.86
N THR A 168 23.62 6.07 11.12
CA THR A 168 23.15 7.45 10.96
C THR A 168 22.23 7.66 9.75
N GLY A 169 21.97 6.61 8.97
CA GLY A 169 21.14 6.71 7.77
C GLY A 169 19.65 6.53 8.02
N VAL A 170 18.92 6.38 6.91
CA VAL A 170 17.46 6.21 6.89
C VAL A 170 17.12 4.76 6.57
N THR A 171 16.26 4.14 7.37
CA THR A 171 15.69 2.82 7.11
C THR A 171 14.29 2.97 6.53
N LEU A 172 13.96 2.19 5.51
CA LEU A 172 12.64 2.19 4.87
C LEU A 172 11.94 0.85 5.09
N TRP A 173 10.67 0.94 5.42
CA TRP A 173 9.81 -0.20 5.74
C TRP A 173 8.53 -0.16 4.89
N ALA A 174 8.06 -1.31 4.44
CA ALA A 174 6.73 -1.51 3.88
C ALA A 174 5.84 -2.20 4.91
N CYS A 175 4.79 -1.51 5.34
CA CYS A 175 3.89 -2.03 6.37
C CYS A 175 2.49 -2.31 5.78
N PRO A 176 1.94 -3.52 5.96
CA PRO A 176 0.62 -3.87 5.47
C PRO A 176 -0.48 -3.19 6.27
N VAL A 177 -1.14 -2.20 5.68
CA VAL A 177 -2.25 -1.48 6.35
C VAL A 177 -3.61 -2.17 6.21
N HIS A 178 -3.73 -3.11 5.26
CA HIS A 178 -4.99 -3.77 4.95
C HIS A 178 -5.57 -4.56 6.13
N LYS A 179 -4.73 -5.01 7.07
CA LYS A 179 -5.17 -5.73 8.28
C LYS A 179 -5.98 -4.85 9.23
N TYR A 180 -5.70 -3.55 9.27
CA TYR A 180 -6.43 -2.60 10.10
C TYR A 180 -7.77 -2.19 9.49
N LEU A 181 -7.85 -2.18 8.15
CA LEU A 181 -9.08 -1.86 7.43
C LEU A 181 -10.09 -3.02 7.47
N ARG A 182 -9.64 -4.26 7.27
CA ARG A 182 -10.52 -5.45 7.28
C ARG A 182 -11.20 -5.71 8.63
N ALA A 183 -10.48 -5.50 9.73
CA ALA A 183 -11.05 -5.66 11.08
C ALA A 183 -12.25 -4.74 11.32
N ARG A 184 -12.22 -3.52 10.78
CA ARG A 184 -13.33 -2.55 10.91
C ARG A 184 -14.56 -2.96 10.10
N TRP A 185 -14.36 -3.49 8.89
CA TRP A 185 -15.48 -4.00 8.08
C TRP A 185 -16.16 -5.21 8.71
N ALA A 186 -15.41 -6.12 9.32
CA ALA A 186 -15.97 -7.27 10.04
C ALA A 186 -16.92 -6.82 11.17
N LEU A 187 -16.55 -5.79 11.95
CA LEU A 187 -17.40 -5.26 13.02
C LEU A 187 -18.70 -4.63 12.50
N VAL A 188 -18.63 -3.91 11.37
CA VAL A 188 -19.83 -3.35 10.71
C VAL A 188 -20.76 -4.47 10.26
N TRP A 189 -20.22 -5.51 9.62
CA TRP A 189 -21.00 -6.69 9.22
C TRP A 189 -21.63 -7.40 10.42
N MET A 190 -20.90 -7.55 11.53
CA MET A 190 -21.46 -8.13 12.77
C MET A 190 -22.62 -7.29 13.32
N ALA A 191 -22.50 -5.97 13.33
CA ALA A 191 -23.58 -5.07 13.78
C ALA A 191 -24.82 -5.16 12.86
N VAL A 192 -24.62 -5.23 11.54
CA VAL A 192 -25.69 -5.40 10.56
C VAL A 192 -26.40 -6.74 10.73
N LEU A 193 -25.63 -7.83 10.87
CA LEU A 193 -26.18 -9.17 11.12
C LEU A 193 -26.97 -9.22 12.43
N LEU A 194 -26.44 -8.61 13.50
CA LEU A 194 -27.14 -8.52 14.78
C LEU A 194 -28.43 -7.71 14.66
N GLY A 195 -28.40 -6.56 13.98
CA GLY A 195 -29.58 -5.74 13.74
C GLY A 195 -30.65 -6.48 12.93
N ALA A 196 -30.25 -7.19 11.88
CA ALA A 196 -31.14 -8.03 11.08
C ALA A 196 -31.75 -9.17 11.91
N ALA A 197 -30.96 -9.81 12.76
CA ALA A 197 -31.44 -10.85 13.67
C ALA A 197 -32.46 -10.29 14.69
N CYS A 198 -32.19 -9.12 15.28
CA CYS A 198 -33.13 -8.44 16.17
C CYS A 198 -34.44 -8.08 15.46
N LEU A 199 -34.38 -7.56 14.23
CA LEU A 199 -35.56 -7.27 13.43
C LEU A 199 -36.36 -8.53 13.11
N LEU A 200 -35.70 -9.63 12.73
CA LEU A 200 -36.34 -10.92 12.52
C LEU A 200 -37.03 -11.43 13.79
N LEU A 201 -36.38 -11.36 14.94
CA LEU A 201 -36.98 -11.75 16.22
C LEU A 201 -38.21 -10.90 16.56
N LEU A 202 -38.16 -9.59 16.36
CA LEU A 202 -39.31 -8.70 16.56
C LEU A 202 -40.47 -9.03 15.62
N LEU A 203 -40.18 -9.35 14.36
CA LEU A 203 -41.19 -9.77 13.39
C LEU A 203 -41.83 -11.11 13.77
N LEU A 204 -41.04 -12.06 14.28
CA LEU A 204 -41.54 -13.35 14.77
C LEU A 204 -42.43 -13.18 16.01
N LEU A 205 -42.02 -12.37 16.99
CA LEU A 205 -42.83 -12.07 18.17
C LEU A 205 -44.12 -11.33 17.81
N LYS A 206 -44.08 -10.37 16.88
CA LYS A 206 -45.27 -9.70 16.37
C LYS A 206 -46.21 -10.67 15.64
N LYS A 207 -45.66 -11.59 14.85
CA LYS A 207 -46.43 -12.64 14.15
C LYS A 207 -47.11 -13.60 15.14
N GLU A 208 -46.43 -13.98 16.21
CA GLU A 208 -47.03 -14.80 17.27
C GLU A 208 -48.13 -14.05 18.03
N ASN A 209 -47.91 -12.78 18.40
CA ASN A 209 -48.94 -11.95 19.02
C ASN A 209 -50.17 -11.76 18.10
N MET A 210 -49.97 -11.54 16.80
CA MET A 210 -51.06 -11.48 15.84
C MET A 210 -51.77 -12.83 15.69
N LYS A 211 -51.05 -13.95 15.70
CA LYS A 211 -51.65 -15.30 15.70
C LYS A 211 -52.44 -15.59 16.98
N GLY A 212 -51.95 -15.14 18.14
CA GLY A 212 -52.65 -15.25 19.42
C GLY A 212 -53.94 -14.42 19.43
N TRP A 213 -53.87 -13.18 18.95
CA TRP A 213 -55.04 -12.30 18.83
C TRP A 213 -56.07 -12.83 17.82
N LEU A 214 -55.64 -13.36 16.66
CA LEU A 214 -56.52 -14.02 15.69
C LEU A 214 -57.19 -15.28 16.24
N LYS A 215 -56.51 -16.07 17.08
CA LYS A 215 -57.12 -17.23 17.76
C LYS A 215 -58.17 -16.79 18.78
N PHE A 216 -57.93 -15.71 19.53
CA PHE A 216 -58.91 -15.15 20.45
C PHE A 216 -60.16 -14.61 19.73
N LEU A 217 -59.98 -13.90 18.62
CA LEU A 217 -61.10 -13.40 17.82
C LEU A 217 -61.94 -14.53 17.19
N ARG A 218 -61.29 -15.62 16.74
CA ARG A 218 -62.00 -16.80 16.23
C ARG A 218 -62.77 -17.55 17.32
N ALA A 219 -62.30 -17.55 18.56
CA ALA A 219 -63.01 -18.17 19.68
C ALA A 219 -64.23 -17.34 20.13
N GLY A 220 -64.15 -16.00 20.04
CA GLY A 220 -65.27 -15.10 20.37
C GLY A 220 -66.41 -15.12 19.34
N TYR A 221 -66.13 -15.39 18.06
CA TYR A 221 -67.15 -15.43 16.99
C TYR A 221 -67.89 -16.78 16.87
N GLY A 222 -67.57 -17.78 17.70
CA GLY A 222 -68.16 -19.13 17.63
C GLY A 222 -69.25 -19.42 18.68
N SER A 223 -69.70 -18.43 19.45
CA SER A 223 -70.60 -18.62 20.61
C SER A 223 -71.91 -17.82 20.56
N GLU A 224 -72.38 -17.42 19.37
CA GLU A 224 -73.77 -16.96 19.19
C GLU A 224 -74.35 -17.72 17.99
N GLY A 225 -75.16 -18.73 18.29
CA GLY A 225 -75.80 -19.60 17.32
C GLY A 225 -76.48 -20.79 18.02
N GLU A 226 -77.27 -20.49 19.05
CA GLU A 226 -78.40 -21.33 19.49
C GLU A 226 -79.65 -20.90 18.72
#